data_AF-K1THI5-F1
#
_entry.id   AF-K1THI5-F1
#
_cell.length_a   1.000
_cell.length_b   1.000
_cell.length_c   1.000
_cell.angle_alpha   90.00
_cell.angle_beta   90.00
_cell.angle_gamma   90.00
#
_symmetry.space_group_name_H-M   'P 1'
#
loop_
_entity.id
_entity.type
_entity.pdbx_description
1 polymer ?
#
loop_
_entity_poly.entity_id
_entity_poly.type
_entity_poly.pdbx_seq_one_letter_code
_entity_poly.pdbx_strand_id
1 'polypeptide(L)' 'MAEKYGFDISVPASNAKEAVQWLYFAYLGAVKDQNGAAMSLGRTSTFLDIYFERDLKAGLITEEEI' A
#
# COMPACT_ATOMS: atom_id res chain seq x y z
N MET A 1 -13.96 3.34 4.49
CA MET A 1 -13.17 4.41 3.81
C MET A 1 -12.69 3.91 2.45
N ALA A 2 -11.86 2.86 2.39
CA ALA A 2 -11.38 2.26 1.15
C ALA A 2 -12.50 1.72 0.23
N GLU A 3 -13.57 1.17 0.81
CA GLU A 3 -14.75 0.69 0.06
C GLU A 3 -15.37 1.77 -0.85
N LYS A 4 -15.31 3.06 -0.47
CA LYS A 4 -15.79 4.18 -1.31
C LYS A 4 -14.98 4.34 -2.60
N TYR A 5 -13.76 3.80 -2.61
CA TYR A 5 -12.87 3.75 -3.77
C TYR A 5 -12.91 2.38 -4.46
N GLY A 6 -13.82 1.48 -4.08
CA GLY A 6 -13.98 0.16 -4.68
C GLY A 6 -13.02 -0.92 -4.17
N PHE A 7 -12.40 -0.72 -2.99
CA PHE A 7 -11.44 -1.67 -2.44
C PHE A 7 -11.91 -2.29 -1.11
N ASP A 8 -11.84 -3.62 -1.01
CA ASP A 8 -12.06 -4.38 0.22
C ASP A 8 -10.72 -4.64 0.93
N ILE A 9 -10.46 -3.88 1.98
CA ILE A 9 -9.25 -3.99 2.81
C ILE A 9 -9.46 -4.86 4.06
N SER A 10 -10.57 -5.60 4.14
CA SER A 10 -10.79 -6.59 5.20
C SER A 10 -9.90 -7.83 5.05
N VAL A 11 -9.34 -8.01 3.86
CA VAL A 11 -8.42 -9.09 3.50
C VAL A 11 -6.98 -8.58 3.35
N PRO A 12 -5.97 -9.45 3.55
CA PRO A 12 -4.57 -9.10 3.27
C PRO A 12 -4.35 -8.73 1.80
N ALA A 13 -3.39 -7.83 1.54
CA ALA A 13 -2.96 -7.52 0.18
C ALA A 13 -2.37 -8.76 -0.52
N SER A 14 -2.85 -9.06 -1.73
CA SER A 14 -2.47 -10.24 -2.49
C SER A 14 -1.31 -9.99 -3.46
N ASN A 15 -1.08 -8.74 -3.85
CA ASN A 15 -0.09 -8.31 -4.85
C ASN A 15 0.60 -6.99 -4.45
N ALA A 16 1.65 -6.62 -5.17
CA ALA A 16 2.40 -5.37 -5.03
C ALA A 16 1.51 -4.13 -5.03
N LYS A 17 0.59 -4.05 -5.98
CA LYS A 17 -0.32 -2.91 -6.14
C LYS A 17 -1.26 -2.78 -4.94
N GLU A 18 -1.83 -3.88 -4.47
CA GLU A 18 -2.65 -3.91 -3.26
C GLU A 18 -1.83 -3.58 -2.00
N ALA A 19 -0.59 -4.04 -1.89
CA ALA A 19 0.26 -3.75 -0.73
C ALA A 19 0.53 -2.25 -0.59
N VAL A 20 0.88 -1.59 -1.70
CA VAL A 20 1.01 -0.13 -1.76
C VAL A 20 -0.32 0.56 -1.44
N GLN A 21 -1.40 0.10 -2.06
CA GLN A 21 -2.71 0.73 -1.91
C GLN A 21 -3.27 0.59 -0.48
N TRP A 22 -3.07 -0.54 0.19
CA TRP A 22 -3.59 -0.80 1.54
C TRP A 22 -2.81 0.04 2.56
N LEU A 23 -1.49 0.08 2.40
CA LEU A 23 -0.63 0.95 3.18
C LEU A 23 -1.04 2.40 3.04
N TYR A 24 -1.27 2.86 1.81
CA TYR A 24 -1.72 4.22 1.57
C TYR A 24 -3.11 4.49 2.15
N PHE A 25 -4.05 3.54 2.09
CA PHE A 25 -5.36 3.72 2.73
C PHE A 25 -5.27 3.85 4.24
N ALA A 26 -4.37 3.11 4.91
CA ALA A 26 -4.14 3.29 6.34
C ALA A 26 -3.65 4.70 6.65
N TYR A 27 -2.64 5.19 5.90
CA TYR A 27 -2.12 6.55 6.06
C TYR A 27 -3.17 7.62 5.73
N LEU A 28 -3.94 7.43 4.65
CA LEU A 28 -5.03 8.30 4.24
C LEU A 28 -6.12 8.37 5.32
N GLY A 29 -6.45 7.25 5.96
CA GLY A 29 -7.37 7.20 7.09
C GLY A 29 -6.91 8.10 8.24
N ALA A 30 -5.62 8.02 8.59
CA ALA A 30 -5.03 8.83 9.66
C ALA A 30 -5.09 10.34 9.35
N VAL A 31 -4.69 10.77 8.14
CA VAL A 31 -4.68 12.21 7.79
C VAL A 31 -6.06 12.78 7.47
N LYS A 32 -7.09 11.93 7.31
CA LYS A 32 -8.48 12.37 7.23
C LYS A 32 -9.10 12.65 8.60
N ASP A 33 -8.59 12.01 9.65
CA ASP A 33 -9.09 12.13 11.02
C ASP A 33 -8.28 13.12 11.87
N GLN A 34 -6.98 13.25 11.57
CA GLN A 34 -6.03 14.04 12.35
C GLN A 34 -5.30 15.07 11.49
N ASN A 35 -4.88 16.18 12.11
CA ASN A 35 -4.16 17.29 11.47
C ASN A 35 -2.83 17.63 12.16
N GLY A 36 -2.18 16.63 12.74
CA GLY A 36 -0.89 16.81 13.42
C GLY A 36 0.16 17.46 12.51
N ALA A 37 1.02 18.30 13.09
CA ALA A 37 2.04 19.04 12.33
C ALA A 37 3.02 18.11 11.57
N ALA A 38 3.26 16.90 12.08
CA ALA A 38 4.08 15.87 11.45
C ALA A 38 3.33 14.53 11.46
N MET A 39 2.73 14.17 10.33
CA MET A 39 2.07 12.89 10.11
C MET A 39 3.01 12.02 9.25
N SER A 40 3.93 11.30 9.88
CA SER A 40 4.94 10.52 9.15
C SER A 40 4.36 9.23 8.57
N LEU A 41 4.76 8.90 7.33
CA LEU A 41 4.39 7.64 6.68
C LEU A 41 5.10 6.42 7.30
N GLY A 42 6.30 6.63 7.86
CA GLY A 42 7.13 5.58 8.44
C GLY A 42 8.18 5.02 7.46
N ARG A 43 8.76 3.86 7.80
CA ARG A 43 9.76 3.17 6.98
C ARG A 43 9.11 2.01 6.23
N THR A 44 8.68 2.28 5.00
CA THR A 44 7.79 1.38 4.27
C THR A 44 8.43 0.74 3.03
N SER A 45 9.52 1.31 2.51
CA SER A 45 10.16 0.86 1.26
C SER A 45 10.56 -0.61 1.31
N THR A 46 11.41 -1.02 2.26
CA THR A 46 11.84 -2.43 2.40
C THR A 46 10.68 -3.38 2.73
N PHE A 47 9.61 -2.89 3.34
CA PHE A 47 8.40 -3.70 3.57
C PHE A 47 7.66 -3.97 2.27
N LEU A 48 7.47 -2.94 1.44
CA LEU A 48 6.82 -3.06 0.13
C LEU A 48 7.67 -3.86 -0.86
N ASP A 49 8.99 -3.74 -0.75
CA ASP A 49 9.98 -4.47 -1.57
C ASP A 49 9.78 -6.00 -1.51
N ILE A 50 9.29 -6.54 -0.38
CA ILE A 50 8.95 -7.97 -0.27
C ILE A 50 7.85 -8.37 -1.25
N TYR A 51 6.84 -7.52 -1.46
CA TYR A 51 5.77 -7.76 -2.44
C TYR A 51 6.24 -7.51 -3.86
N PHE A 52 7.06 -6.47 -4.08
CA PHE A 52 7.64 -6.17 -5.39
C PHE A 52 8.51 -7.30 -5.90
N GLU A 53 9.47 -7.74 -5.08
CA GLU A 53 10.40 -8.82 -5.42
C GLU A 53 9.67 -10.14 -5.70
N ARG A 54 8.61 -10.44 -4.94
CA ARG A 54 7.77 -11.62 -5.17
C ARG A 54 7.05 -11.53 -6.52
N ASP A 55 6.44 -10.39 -6.82
CA ASP A 55 5.64 -10.22 -8.03
C ASP A 55 6.51 -10.11 -9.29
N LEU A 56 7.70 -9.50 -9.20
CA LEU A 56 8.74 -9.53 -10.24
C LEU A 56 9.19 -10.96 -10.54
N LYS A 57 9.54 -11.75 -9.50
CA LYS A 57 9.95 -13.16 -9.67
C LYS A 57 8.86 -14.04 -10.26
N ALA A 58 7.60 -13.71 -9.98
CA ALA A 58 6.45 -14.41 -10.54
C ALA A 58 6.06 -13.93 -11.95
N GLY A 59 6.71 -12.87 -12.47
CA GLY A 59 6.41 -12.28 -13.77
C GLY A 59 5.04 -11.60 -13.83
N LEU A 60 4.51 -11.15 -12.69
CA LEU A 60 3.20 -10.50 -12.59
C LEU A 60 3.25 -9.00 -12.90
N ILE A 61 4.43 -8.40 -12.71
CA ILE A 61 4.74 -6.99 -12.99
C ILE A 61 6.15 -6.90 -13.59
N THR A 62 6.42 -5.80 -14.26
CA THR A 62 7.75 -5.40 -14.72
C THR A 62 8.37 -4.36 -13.79
N GLU A 63 9.68 -4.16 -13.88
CA GLU A 63 10.37 -3.11 -13.12
C GLU A 63 9.83 -1.71 -13.46
N GLU A 64 9.39 -1.47 -14.70
CA GLU A 64 8.78 -0.19 -15.11
C GLU A 64 7.38 0.04 -14.51
N GLU A 65 6.71 -1.02 -14.03
CA GLU A 65 5.39 -0.97 -13.39
C GLU A 65 5.46 -0.80 -11.87
N ILE A 66 6.67 -0.82 -11.28
CA ILE A 66 6.95 -0.52 -9.85
C ILE A 66 7.13 1.00 -9.67
#